data_AF-A0A1F8LRU2-F1
#
_entry.id   AF-A0A1F8LRU2-F1
#
_cell.length_a   1.000
_cell.length_b   1.000
_cell.length_c   1.000
_cell.angle_alpha   90.00
_cell.angle_beta   90.00
_cell.angle_gamma   90.00
#
_symmetry.space_group_name_H-M   'P 1'
#
loop_
_entity.id
_entity.type
_entity.pdbx_description
1 polymer ?
#
loop_
_entity_poly.entity_id
_entity_poly.type
_entity_poly.pdbx_seq_one_letter_code
_entity_poly.pdbx_strand_id
1 'polypeptide(L)'
;MGEYKTYREFMKSRITDFDWKLKAGISKGVPQPAFQKPISETAKRIDLPEINYETAPKGDFFECTCNRTSRRVYTQAPLTLFELSFLLWCTQGVKKVIGGYWKYLPDGSGRNY
;
A
#
# COMPACT_ATOMS: atom_id res chain seq x y z
N MET A 1 32.90 15.17 -28.45
CA MET A 1 32.66 13.73 -28.69
C MET A 1 32.65 12.95 -27.37
N GLY A 2 31.81 13.34 -26.40
CA GLY A 2 31.84 12.80 -25.04
C GLY A 2 30.50 12.77 -24.30
N GLU A 3 29.51 13.58 -24.69
CA GLU A 3 28.23 13.70 -23.98
C GLU A 3 27.37 12.43 -24.03
N TYR A 4 27.42 11.66 -25.13
CA TYR A 4 26.65 10.42 -25.25
C TYR A 4 27.01 9.36 -24.19
N LYS A 5 28.27 9.36 -23.70
CA LYS A 5 28.69 8.44 -22.63
C LYS A 5 28.04 8.82 -21.29
N THR A 6 27.92 10.10 -21.00
CA THR A 6 27.26 10.62 -19.80
C THR A 6 25.77 10.31 -19.81
N TYR A 7 25.08 10.56 -20.92
CA TYR A 7 23.65 10.22 -21.04
C TYR A 7 23.40 8.71 -20.98
N ARG A 8 24.31 7.90 -21.54
CA ARG A 8 24.24 6.44 -21.43
C ARG A 8 24.46 5.95 -20.00
N GLU A 9 25.43 6.50 -19.28
CA GLU A 9 25.65 6.20 -17.86
C GLU A 9 24.43 6.57 -17.01
N PHE A 10 23.79 7.72 -17.26
CA PHE A 10 22.57 8.14 -16.55
C PHE A 10 21.41 7.14 -16.72
N MET A 11 21.26 6.55 -17.91
CA MET A 11 20.21 5.58 -18.21
C MET A 11 20.52 4.16 -17.73
N LYS A 12 21.74 3.87 -17.25
CA LYS A 12 22.08 2.55 -16.70
C LYS A 12 21.49 2.39 -15.30
N SER A 13 20.83 1.26 -15.08
CA SER A 13 20.41 0.85 -13.76
C SER A 13 21.64 0.45 -12.93
N ARG A 14 21.90 1.17 -11.83
CA ARG A 14 22.89 0.81 -10.81
C ARG A 14 22.29 -0.03 -9.67
N ILE A 15 21.12 -0.62 -9.91
CA ILE A 15 20.38 -1.37 -8.89
C ILE A 15 21.16 -2.62 -8.41
N THR A 16 22.10 -3.11 -9.23
CA THR A 16 23.01 -4.23 -8.92
C THR A 16 24.31 -3.79 -8.26
N ASP A 17 24.67 -2.51 -8.33
CA ASP A 17 25.93 -1.98 -7.79
C ASP A 17 25.85 -1.76 -6.27
N PHE A 18 24.64 -1.90 -5.72
CA PHE A 18 24.34 -1.62 -4.32
C PHE A 18 24.02 -2.91 -3.56
N ASP A 19 24.90 -3.30 -2.62
CA ASP A 19 24.61 -4.44 -1.74
C ASP A 19 23.56 -4.04 -0.69
N TRP A 20 22.30 -4.27 -1.05
CA TRP A 20 21.16 -3.98 -0.20
C TRP A 20 21.15 -4.79 1.10
N LYS A 21 21.82 -5.96 1.14
CA LYS A 21 21.91 -6.80 2.34
C LYS A 21 22.67 -6.10 3.45
N LEU A 22 23.80 -5.47 3.12
CA LEU A 22 24.66 -4.76 4.09
C LEU A 22 24.02 -3.49 4.67
N LYS A 23 23.06 -2.86 3.97
CA LYS A 23 22.34 -1.67 4.45
C LYS A 23 21.01 -1.96 5.12
N ALA A 24 20.42 -3.14 4.95
CA ALA A 24 19.13 -3.47 5.53
C ALA A 24 19.19 -3.39 7.07
N GLY A 25 18.20 -2.73 7.68
CA GLY A 25 18.05 -2.69 9.15
C GLY A 25 17.92 -4.08 9.76
N ILE A 26 17.38 -5.03 8.99
CA ILE A 26 17.28 -6.45 9.34
C ILE A 26 18.68 -7.06 9.60
N SER A 27 19.64 -6.82 8.71
CA SER A 27 21.03 -7.26 8.89
C SER A 27 21.72 -6.62 10.11
N LYS A 28 21.14 -5.54 10.64
CA LYS A 28 21.62 -4.83 11.84
C LYS A 28 20.82 -5.19 13.10
N GLY A 29 19.92 -6.17 13.02
CA GLY A 29 19.08 -6.59 14.15
C GLY A 29 18.01 -5.58 14.58
N VAL A 30 17.70 -4.57 13.76
CA VAL A 30 16.68 -3.56 14.08
C VAL A 30 15.31 -4.22 14.04
N PRO A 31 14.49 -4.16 15.10
CA PRO A 31 13.20 -4.86 15.11
C PRO A 31 12.27 -4.37 14.00
N GLN A 32 11.39 -5.25 13.53
CA GLN A 32 10.41 -4.87 12.52
C GLN A 32 9.49 -3.76 13.06
N PRO A 33 9.25 -2.69 12.28
CA PRO A 33 8.28 -1.67 12.64
C PRO A 33 6.88 -2.26 12.80
N ALA A 34 6.08 -1.64 13.66
CA ALA A 34 4.68 -2.01 13.85
C ALA A 34 3.90 -1.97 12.53
N PHE A 35 2.96 -2.90 12.35
CA PHE A 35 2.13 -2.98 11.15
C PHE A 35 1.21 -1.77 10.95
N GLN A 36 0.86 -1.10 12.03
CA GLN A 36 -0.02 0.05 12.04
C GLN A 36 0.62 1.19 12.83
N LYS A 37 0.26 2.41 12.48
CA LYS A 37 0.66 3.58 13.25
C LYS A 37 0.00 3.51 14.63
N PRO A 38 0.70 3.91 15.71
CA PRO A 38 0.10 3.99 17.02
C PRO A 38 -1.06 5.00 17.00
N ILE A 39 -2.13 4.66 17.71
CA ILE A 39 -3.29 5.52 17.88
C ILE A 39 -3.17 6.20 19.25
N SER A 40 -3.44 7.50 19.32
CA SER A 40 -3.46 8.23 20.60
C SER A 40 -4.53 7.63 21.54
N GLU A 41 -4.23 7.55 22.83
CA GLU A 41 -5.18 7.09 23.86
C GLU A 41 -6.44 7.97 23.93
N THR A 42 -6.30 9.26 23.59
CA THR A 42 -7.39 10.24 23.60
C THR A 42 -8.16 10.32 22.29
N ALA A 43 -7.79 9.54 21.27
CA ALA A 43 -8.44 9.61 19.96
C ALA A 43 -9.87 9.05 20.01
N LYS A 44 -10.83 9.82 19.48
CA LYS A 44 -12.20 9.33 19.28
C LYS A 44 -12.21 8.20 18.25
N ARG A 45 -12.81 7.07 18.62
CA ARG A 45 -13.00 5.92 17.73
C ARG A 45 -14.44 5.89 17.25
N ILE A 46 -14.61 5.57 15.97
CA ILE A 46 -15.91 5.40 15.33
C ILE A 46 -15.86 4.03 14.68
N ASP A 47 -16.73 3.14 15.13
CA ASP A 47 -16.85 1.82 14.52
C ASP A 47 -17.51 1.95 13.15
N LEU A 48 -16.86 1.37 12.14
CA LEU A 48 -17.34 1.38 10.77
C LEU A 48 -18.14 0.11 10.49
N PRO A 49 -19.22 0.19 9.69
CA PRO A 49 -19.95 -0.99 9.21
C PRO A 49 -19.03 -1.99 8.52
N GLU A 50 -19.25 -3.28 8.74
CA GLU A 50 -18.41 -4.33 8.16
C GLU A 50 -18.60 -4.44 6.64
N ILE A 51 -17.48 -4.52 5.92
CA ILE A 51 -17.45 -4.73 4.46
C ILE A 51 -16.80 -6.08 4.17
N ASN A 52 -17.60 -7.00 3.64
CA ASN A 52 -17.19 -8.33 3.23
C ASN A 52 -17.87 -8.71 1.92
N TYR A 53 -17.71 -9.97 1.45
CA TYR A 53 -18.27 -10.41 0.18
C TYR A 53 -19.82 -10.32 0.11
N GLU A 54 -20.49 -10.40 1.26
CA GLU A 54 -21.95 -10.37 1.36
C GLU A 54 -22.47 -8.94 1.41
N THR A 55 -21.81 -8.06 2.18
CA THR A 55 -22.26 -6.67 2.39
C THR A 55 -21.77 -5.71 1.32
N ALA A 56 -20.65 -5.98 0.66
CA ALA A 56 -20.09 -5.07 -0.33
C ALA A 56 -21.05 -4.85 -1.52
N PRO A 57 -21.26 -3.59 -1.95
CA PRO A 57 -21.89 -3.29 -3.21
C PRO A 57 -21.24 -4.06 -4.36
N LYS A 58 -22.08 -4.70 -5.18
CA LYS A 58 -21.65 -5.50 -6.33
C LYS A 58 -21.83 -4.70 -7.60
N GLY A 59 -20.90 -4.86 -8.53
CA GLY A 59 -20.95 -4.27 -9.86
C GLY A 59 -20.11 -5.08 -10.82
N ASP A 60 -20.46 -5.03 -12.10
CA ASP A 60 -19.63 -5.63 -13.15
C ASP A 60 -18.34 -4.82 -13.33
N PHE A 61 -17.21 -5.52 -13.40
CA PHE A 61 -15.90 -4.87 -13.49
C PHE A 61 -15.73 -4.09 -14.80
N PHE A 62 -16.21 -4.64 -15.91
CA PHE A 62 -16.09 -4.01 -17.22
C PHE A 62 -16.94 -2.74 -17.26
N GLU A 63 -18.18 -2.81 -16.77
CA GLU A 63 -19.08 -1.66 -16.66
C GLU A 63 -18.49 -0.55 -15.78
N CYS A 64 -18.00 -0.87 -14.58
CA CYS A 64 -17.36 0.11 -13.71
C CYS A 64 -16.16 0.79 -14.38
N THR A 65 -15.38 0.04 -15.16
CA THR A 65 -14.19 0.55 -15.85
C THR A 65 -14.58 1.51 -16.98
N CYS A 66 -15.54 1.13 -17.83
CA CYS A 66 -16.02 1.96 -18.93
C CYS A 66 -16.68 3.26 -18.44
N ASN A 67 -17.40 3.22 -17.32
CA ASN A 67 -18.12 4.37 -16.78
C ASN A 67 -17.27 5.28 -15.88
N ARG A 68 -16.02 4.89 -15.55
CA ARG A 68 -15.16 5.66 -14.65
C ARG A 68 -14.77 7.00 -15.28
N THR A 69 -15.17 8.08 -14.63
CA THR A 69 -14.78 9.45 -14.99
C THR A 69 -14.43 10.29 -13.77
N SER A 70 -13.58 11.30 -13.94
CA SER A 70 -13.23 12.24 -12.87
C SER A 70 -14.32 13.30 -12.73
N ARG A 71 -15.16 13.18 -11.70
CA ARG A 71 -16.19 14.17 -11.35
C ARG A 71 -15.61 15.23 -10.42
N ARG A 72 -16.01 16.50 -10.61
CA ARG A 72 -15.61 17.64 -9.76
C ARG A 72 -16.78 18.52 -9.31
N VAL A 73 -17.99 18.13 -9.70
CA VAL A 73 -19.25 18.73 -9.27
C VAL A 73 -19.93 17.71 -8.37
N TYR A 74 -20.18 18.09 -7.11
CA TYR A 74 -20.69 17.18 -6.08
C TYR A 74 -22.02 17.69 -5.53
N THR A 75 -22.86 16.77 -5.08
CA THR A 75 -24.10 17.08 -4.36
C THR A 75 -23.80 17.50 -2.93
N GLN A 76 -24.74 18.21 -2.29
CA GLN A 76 -24.66 18.52 -0.85
C GLN A 76 -25.03 17.33 0.06
N ALA A 77 -25.51 16.23 -0.52
CA ALA A 77 -25.81 15.01 0.21
C ALA A 77 -24.51 14.42 0.79
N PRO A 78 -24.41 14.21 2.11
CA PRO A 78 -23.24 13.60 2.72
C PRO A 78 -23.19 12.10 2.42
N LEU A 79 -21.99 11.53 2.46
CA LEU A 79 -21.83 10.07 2.46
C LEU A 79 -22.40 9.48 3.74
N THR A 80 -23.12 8.38 3.59
CA THR A 80 -23.51 7.54 4.73
C THR A 80 -22.29 6.86 5.34
N LEU A 81 -22.39 6.46 6.60
CA LEU A 81 -21.30 5.75 7.29
C LEU A 81 -20.94 4.43 6.58
N PHE A 82 -21.93 3.77 5.97
CA PHE A 82 -21.74 2.56 5.19
C PHE A 82 -20.95 2.83 3.89
N GLU A 83 -21.32 3.85 3.12
CA GLU A 83 -20.58 4.23 1.89
C GLU A 83 -19.14 4.64 2.20
N LEU A 84 -18.94 5.37 3.30
CA LEU A 84 -17.60 5.73 3.77
C LEU A 84 -16.78 4.47 4.14
N SER A 85 -17.39 3.52 4.86
CA SER A 85 -16.73 2.26 5.19
C SER A 85 -16.33 1.47 3.94
N PHE A 86 -17.25 1.36 2.98
CA PHE A 86 -16.98 0.70 1.70
C PHE A 86 -15.82 1.35 0.94
N LEU A 87 -15.78 2.68 0.85
CA LEU A 87 -14.69 3.41 0.20
C LEU A 87 -13.34 3.17 0.88
N LEU A 88 -13.30 3.22 2.21
CA LEU A 88 -12.08 2.95 2.98
C LEU A 88 -11.61 1.51 2.82
N TRP A 89 -12.53 0.55 2.83
CA TRP A 89 -12.21 -0.86 2.59
C TRP A 89 -11.63 -1.08 1.18
N CYS A 90 -12.20 -0.45 0.15
CA CYS A 90 -11.73 -0.57 -1.23
C CYS A 90 -10.31 -0.02 -1.44
N THR A 91 -9.91 1.00 -0.67
CA THR A 91 -8.62 1.68 -0.84
C THR A 91 -7.55 1.23 0.16
N GLN A 92 -7.95 0.89 1.38
CA GLN A 92 -7.05 0.66 2.53
C GLN A 92 -7.43 -0.58 3.37
N GLY A 93 -8.43 -1.37 2.95
CA GLY A 93 -8.89 -2.52 3.71
C GLY A 93 -7.80 -3.59 3.89
N VAL A 94 -7.56 -3.99 5.15
CA VAL A 94 -6.63 -5.07 5.48
C VAL A 94 -7.33 -6.41 5.27
N LYS A 95 -6.91 -7.16 4.23
CA LYS A 95 -7.49 -8.47 3.90
C LYS A 95 -6.95 -9.60 4.77
N LYS A 96 -5.66 -9.54 5.11
CA LYS A 96 -4.96 -10.55 5.91
C LYS A 96 -3.71 -9.94 6.53
N VAL A 97 -3.42 -10.33 7.78
CA VAL A 97 -2.12 -10.08 8.42
C VAL A 97 -1.31 -11.35 8.33
N ILE A 98 -0.16 -11.28 7.66
CA ILE A 98 0.82 -12.37 7.57
C ILE A 98 1.96 -11.98 8.52
N GLY A 99 2.52 -12.94 9.25
CA GLY A 99 3.60 -12.68 10.22
C GLY A 99 4.79 -11.92 9.62
N GLY A 100 5.64 -11.40 10.49
CA GLY A 100 6.76 -10.54 10.10
C GLY A 100 7.69 -11.12 9.04
N TYR A 101 8.25 -10.26 8.18
CA TYR A 101 9.15 -10.66 7.09
C TYR A 101 10.45 -11.30 7.58
N TRP A 102 10.80 -11.16 8.87
CA TRP A 102 11.89 -11.90 9.51
C TRP A 102 11.82 -13.41 9.31
N LYS A 103 10.60 -13.97 9.26
CA LYS A 103 10.41 -15.41 9.07
C LYS A 103 10.68 -15.88 7.64
N TYR A 104 10.58 -14.98 6.66
CA TYR A 104 10.64 -15.30 5.23
C TYR A 104 11.86 -14.69 4.52
N LEU A 105 12.47 -13.65 5.09
CA LEU A 105 13.60 -12.89 4.57
C LEU A 105 14.63 -12.61 5.68
N PRO A 106 15.28 -13.65 6.24
CA PRO A 106 16.22 -13.50 7.35
C PRO A 106 17.47 -12.68 6.98
N ASP A 107 17.83 -12.60 5.70
CA ASP A 107 19.04 -11.92 5.21
C ASP A 107 18.80 -10.47 4.73
N GLY A 108 17.55 -9.98 4.76
CA GLY A 108 17.21 -8.62 4.34
C GLY A 108 17.41 -8.33 2.85
N SER A 109 17.60 -9.37 2.01
CA SER A 109 17.94 -9.21 0.59
C SER A 109 16.79 -8.76 -0.30
N GLY A 110 15.56 -8.80 0.20
CA GLY A 110 14.35 -8.41 -0.55
C GLY A 110 14.06 -9.30 -1.76
N ARG A 111 14.79 -10.40 -1.96
CA ARG A 111 14.52 -11.39 -3.00
C ARG A 111 13.89 -12.62 -2.36
N ASN A 112 12.61 -12.82 -2.64
CA ASN A 112 12.00 -14.13 -2.46
C ASN A 112 12.49 -15.00 -3.64
N TYR A 113 13.17 -16.10 -3.35
CA TYR A 113 13.17 -17.25 -4.26
C TYR A 113 11.83 -17.97 -4.15
#